data_AF-A0A1Y3AXI1-F1
#
_entry.id   AF-A0A1Y3AXI1-F1
#
_cell.length_a   1.000
_cell.length_b   1.000
_cell.length_c   1.000
_cell.angle_alpha   90.00
_cell.angle_beta   90.00
_cell.angle_gamma   90.00
#
_symmetry.space_group_name_H-M   'P 1'
#
loop_
_entity.id
_entity.type
_entity.pdbx_description
1 polymer ?
#
loop_
_entity_poly.entity_id
_entity_poly.type
_entity_poly.pdbx_seq_one_letter_code
_entity_poly.pdbx_strand_id
1 'polypeptide(L)'
;MQSKLSEIGYNVGQRIVDMMLIREKNFKRETRLINMLIFIRSKVWPMLFNKEADKLEQANDDKNTYYIIEREPLVNKFISVPKDKKYINCAAFIGGIIEAILNECNF
;
A
#
# COMPACT_ATOMS: atom_id res chain seq x y z
N MET A 1 8.89 -12.67 -10.61
CA MET A 1 8.61 -12.89 -9.17
C MET A 1 7.89 -11.69 -8.54
N GLN A 2 8.43 -10.48 -8.64
CA GLN A 2 7.78 -9.25 -8.13
C GLN A 2 6.39 -9.02 -8.74
N SER A 3 6.20 -9.21 -10.06
CA SER A 3 4.87 -9.07 -10.69
C SER A 3 3.84 -10.05 -10.12
N LYS A 4 4.25 -11.29 -9.81
CA LYS A 4 3.36 -12.28 -9.18
C LYS A 4 3.03 -11.88 -7.74
N LEU A 5 3.99 -11.35 -6.99
CA LEU A 5 3.74 -10.80 -5.66
C LEU A 5 2.77 -9.62 -5.72
N SER A 6 2.92 -8.73 -6.69
CA SER A 6 1.99 -7.62 -6.93
C SER A 6 0.58 -8.13 -7.24
N GLU A 7 0.44 -9.12 -8.13
CA GLU A 7 -0.87 -9.71 -8.46
C GLU A 7 -1.55 -10.34 -7.23
N ILE A 8 -0.79 -11.03 -6.37
CA ILE A 8 -1.33 -11.58 -5.11
C ILE A 8 -1.73 -10.43 -4.16
N GLY A 9 -0.91 -9.38 -4.06
CA GLY A 9 -1.23 -8.18 -3.30
C GLY A 9 -2.49 -7.48 -3.79
N TYR A 10 -2.66 -7.39 -5.11
CA TYR A 10 -3.82 -6.80 -5.75
C TYR A 10 -5.12 -7.48 -5.32
N ASN A 11 -5.16 -8.81 -5.36
CA ASN A 11 -6.31 -9.59 -4.89
C ASN A 11 -6.63 -9.33 -3.40
N VAL A 12 -5.60 -9.12 -2.57
CA VAL A 12 -5.79 -8.75 -1.16
C VAL A 12 -6.38 -7.35 -1.05
N GLY A 13 -5.83 -6.38 -1.79
CA GLY A 13 -6.31 -5.00 -1.82
C GLY A 13 -7.80 -4.88 -2.18
N GLN A 14 -8.24 -5.59 -3.22
CA GLN A 14 -9.65 -5.63 -3.63
C GLN A 14 -10.60 -6.13 -2.53
N ARG A 15 -10.14 -7.06 -1.68
CA ARG A 15 -10.98 -7.63 -0.61
C ARG A 15 -11.03 -6.75 0.63
N ILE A 16 -9.97 -5.99 0.92
CA ILE A 16 -9.89 -5.18 2.14
C ILE A 16 -10.46 -3.77 1.97
N VAL A 17 -10.49 -3.24 0.74
CA VAL A 17 -10.87 -1.84 0.49
C VAL A 17 -12.26 -1.51 1.02
N ASP A 18 -13.26 -2.33 0.69
CA ASP A 18 -14.63 -2.13 1.14
C ASP A 18 -14.72 -2.16 2.66
N MET A 19 -14.14 -3.18 3.30
CA MET A 19 -14.12 -3.28 4.76
C MET A 19 -13.53 -2.01 5.40
N MET A 20 -12.44 -1.48 4.84
CA MET A 20 -11.77 -0.30 5.37
C MET A 20 -12.57 0.98 5.15
N LEU A 21 -13.22 1.15 3.99
CA LEU A 21 -14.11 2.28 3.71
C LEU A 21 -15.33 2.29 4.63
N ILE A 22 -15.88 1.11 4.96
CA ILE A 22 -16.99 0.98 5.90
C ILE A 22 -16.57 1.41 7.29
N ARG A 23 -15.51 0.79 7.82
CA ARG A 23 -15.08 0.95 9.21
C ARG A 23 -14.55 2.35 9.50
N GLU A 24 -13.78 2.93 8.58
CA GLU A 24 -13.03 4.16 8.86
C GLU A 24 -13.66 5.40 8.23
N LYS A 25 -14.53 5.24 7.24
CA LYS A 25 -15.09 6.35 6.46
C LYS A 25 -16.61 6.37 6.42
N ASN A 26 -17.32 5.42 7.02
CA ASN A 26 -18.78 5.28 6.90
C ASN A 26 -19.24 5.31 5.43
N PHE A 27 -18.50 4.60 4.55
CA PHE A 27 -18.69 4.61 3.09
C PHE A 27 -18.54 5.98 2.40
N LYS A 28 -18.01 7.00 3.08
CA LYS A 28 -17.71 8.28 2.43
C LYS A 28 -16.55 8.10 1.45
N ARG A 29 -16.85 8.26 0.16
CA ARG A 29 -15.87 8.21 -0.91
C ARG A 29 -14.92 9.41 -0.86
N GLU A 30 -13.62 9.14 -0.95
CA GLU A 30 -12.63 10.17 -1.19
C GLU A 30 -12.65 10.63 -2.65
N THR A 31 -12.51 11.93 -2.87
CA THR A 31 -12.51 12.54 -4.21
C THR A 31 -11.18 13.17 -4.59
N ARG A 32 -10.22 13.20 -3.65
CA ARG A 32 -8.89 13.77 -3.83
C ARG A 32 -7.85 12.70 -3.59
N LEU A 33 -6.93 12.51 -4.55
CA LEU A 33 -5.87 11.50 -4.47
C LEU A 33 -5.06 11.63 -3.17
N ILE A 34 -4.66 12.85 -2.80
CA ILE A 34 -3.91 13.09 -1.57
C ILE A 34 -4.63 12.60 -0.31
N ASN A 35 -5.95 12.73 -0.22
CA ASN A 35 -6.71 12.23 0.92
C ASN A 35 -6.73 10.69 0.94
N MET A 36 -6.82 10.08 -0.24
CA MET A 36 -6.77 8.62 -0.38
C MET A 36 -5.39 8.07 -0.01
N LEU A 37 -4.31 8.76 -0.38
CA LEU A 37 -2.95 8.40 0.02
C LEU A 37 -2.73 8.57 1.53
N ILE A 38 -3.26 9.63 2.13
CA ILE A 38 -3.26 9.82 3.60
C ILE A 38 -4.04 8.69 4.28
N PHE A 39 -5.17 8.28 3.72
CA PHE A 39 -5.96 7.15 4.22
C PHE A 39 -5.17 5.84 4.15
N ILE A 40 -4.48 5.56 3.04
CA ILE A 40 -3.61 4.39 2.92
C ILE A 40 -2.52 4.41 3.99
N ARG A 41 -1.83 5.54 4.16
CA ARG A 41 -0.76 5.72 5.16
C ARG A 41 -1.24 5.51 6.60
N SER A 42 -2.37 6.11 6.96
CA SER A 42 -2.81 6.23 8.37
C SER A 42 -3.80 5.17 8.81
N LYS A 43 -4.51 4.52 7.87
CA LYS A 43 -5.54 3.52 8.19
C LYS A 43 -5.22 2.15 7.63
N VAL A 44 -4.91 2.07 6.33
CA VAL A 44 -4.58 0.79 5.70
C VAL A 44 -3.27 0.23 6.24
N TRP A 45 -2.25 1.07 6.40
CA TRP A 45 -0.96 0.64 6.92
C TRP A 45 -1.03 0.05 8.33
N PRO A 46 -1.63 0.73 9.34
CA PRO A 46 -1.75 0.16 10.67
C PRO A 46 -2.59 -1.11 10.72
N MET A 47 -3.61 -1.24 9.88
CA MET A 47 -4.39 -2.48 9.79
C MET A 47 -3.54 -3.66 9.30
N LEU A 48 -2.68 -3.43 8.30
CA LEU A 48 -1.83 -4.49 7.72
C LEU A 48 -0.59 -4.80 8.56
N PHE A 49 0.01 -3.78 9.18
CA PHE A 49 1.37 -3.85 9.73
C PHE A 49 1.50 -3.35 11.16
N ASN A 50 0.40 -2.94 11.80
CA ASN A 50 0.37 -2.39 13.16
C ASN A 50 1.31 -1.17 13.35
N LYS A 51 1.51 -0.40 12.28
CA LYS A 51 2.36 0.79 12.21
C LYS A 51 1.88 1.67 11.05
N GLU A 52 1.97 3.00 11.18
CA GLU A 52 1.81 3.90 10.02
C GLU A 52 3.01 3.82 9.08
N ALA A 53 2.81 4.21 7.81
CA ALA A 53 3.94 4.39 6.91
C ALA A 53 4.81 5.58 7.36
N ASP A 54 6.14 5.41 7.31
CA ASP A 54 7.10 6.40 7.84
C ASP A 54 6.91 7.77 7.20
N LYS A 55 6.70 7.81 5.88
CA LYS A 55 6.45 9.06 5.16
C LYS A 55 5.51 8.90 3.97
N LEU A 56 4.85 10.02 3.65
CA LEU A 56 4.17 10.27 2.38
C LEU A 56 4.73 11.58 1.81
N GLU A 57 5.41 11.51 0.68
CA GLU A 57 6.05 12.64 0.01
C GLU A 57 5.49 12.80 -1.42
N GLN A 58 5.46 14.02 -1.95
CA GLN A 58 5.16 14.28 -3.37
C GLN A 58 6.48 14.54 -4.10
N ALA A 59 6.59 14.08 -5.35
CA ALA A 59 7.77 14.39 -6.16
C ALA A 59 7.88 15.91 -6.39
N ASN A 60 9.11 16.43 -6.40
CA ASN A 60 9.36 17.87 -6.55
C ASN A 60 9.10 18.35 -7.97
N ASP A 61 9.35 17.48 -8.95
CA ASP A 61 9.32 17.72 -10.39
C ASP A 61 8.04 17.22 -11.06
N ASP A 62 7.29 16.32 -10.40
CA ASP A 62 6.03 15.79 -10.91
C ASP A 62 4.91 15.83 -9.86
N LYS A 63 3.89 16.65 -10.12
CA LYS A 63 2.73 16.79 -9.23
C LYS A 63 1.87 15.53 -9.16
N ASN A 64 1.98 14.62 -10.11
CA ASN A 64 1.19 13.39 -10.15
C ASN A 64 1.90 12.21 -9.49
N THR A 65 3.16 12.39 -9.09
CA THR A 65 3.95 11.32 -8.47
C THR A 65 4.02 11.52 -6.96
N TYR A 66 3.67 10.46 -6.22
CA TYR A 66 3.71 10.40 -4.76
C TYR A 66 4.49 9.17 -4.30
N TYR A 67 5.17 9.29 -3.16
CA TYR A 67 5.97 8.24 -2.55
C TYR A 67 5.45 7.91 -1.16
N ILE A 68 5.08 6.64 -0.95
CA ILE A 68 4.91 6.07 0.39
C ILE A 68 6.23 5.38 0.74
N ILE A 69 6.91 5.86 1.78
CA ILE A 69 8.26 5.43 2.13
C ILE A 69 8.21 4.64 3.43
N GLU A 70 8.82 3.45 3.41
CA GLU A 70 9.09 2.62 4.58
C GLU A 70 10.59 2.35 4.66
N ARG A 71 11.21 2.73 5.79
CA ARG A 71 12.64 2.50 6.03
C ARG A 71 12.95 1.03 6.31
N GLU A 72 12.03 0.33 6.98
CA GLU A 72 12.12 -1.10 7.27
C GLU A 72 10.82 -1.82 6.92
N PRO A 73 10.69 -2.39 5.71
CA PRO A 73 9.47 -3.08 5.30
C PRO A 73 9.20 -4.27 6.20
N LEU A 74 8.08 -4.25 6.94
CA LEU A 74 7.71 -5.34 7.85
C LEU A 74 7.47 -6.67 7.12
N VAL A 75 7.10 -6.64 5.84
CA VAL A 75 6.99 -7.83 5.00
C VAL A 75 8.31 -8.61 4.92
N ASN A 76 9.45 -7.92 4.97
CA ASN A 76 10.77 -8.56 4.99
C ASN A 76 11.05 -9.29 6.31
N LYS A 77 10.33 -8.96 7.40
CA LYS A 77 10.42 -9.69 8.68
C LYS A 77 9.63 -10.99 8.68
N PHE A 78 8.57 -11.10 7.86
CA PHE A 78 7.68 -12.28 7.83
C PHE A 78 7.99 -13.26 6.71
N ILE A 79 8.99 -12.96 5.88
CA ILE A 79 9.48 -13.85 4.83
C ILE A 79 10.92 -14.23 5.12
N SER A 80 11.25 -15.52 5.00
CA SER A 80 12.64 -15.94 4.98
C SER A 80 13.19 -15.77 3.56
N VAL A 81 14.01 -14.74 3.34
CA VAL A 81 14.72 -14.59 2.08
C VAL A 81 15.96 -15.49 2.10
N PRO A 82 16.10 -16.46 1.18
CA PRO A 82 17.29 -17.28 1.05
C PRO A 82 18.55 -16.39 0.90
N LYS A 83 19.67 -16.77 1.52
CA LYS A 83 20.90 -15.94 1.58
C LYS A 83 21.45 -15.55 0.20
N ASP A 84 21.16 -16.36 -0.81
CA ASP A 84 21.48 -16.20 -2.23
C ASP A 84 20.54 -15.24 -2.99
N LYS A 85 19.39 -14.86 -2.41
CA LYS A 85 18.36 -14.02 -3.03
C LYS A 85 18.09 -12.71 -2.29
N LYS A 86 19.14 -12.06 -1.76
CA LYS A 86 19.09 -10.79 -1.00
C LYS A 86 18.30 -9.64 -1.66
N TYR A 87 18.01 -9.70 -2.96
CA TYR A 87 17.34 -8.63 -3.72
C TYR A 87 15.85 -8.88 -4.02
N ILE A 88 15.18 -9.83 -3.34
CA ILE A 88 13.73 -9.97 -3.49
C ILE A 88 13.02 -8.80 -2.80
N ASN A 89 12.53 -7.85 -3.59
CA ASN A 89 11.72 -6.75 -3.10
C ASN A 89 10.27 -7.22 -2.84
N CYS A 90 9.97 -7.58 -1.60
CA CYS A 90 8.61 -7.93 -1.19
C CYS A 90 7.69 -6.73 -0.96
N ALA A 91 8.19 -5.50 -1.11
CA ALA A 91 7.32 -4.34 -1.23
C ALA A 91 6.45 -4.41 -2.51
N ALA A 92 6.79 -5.25 -3.51
CA ALA A 92 5.93 -5.50 -4.65
C ALA A 92 4.54 -6.02 -4.25
N PHE A 93 4.45 -6.85 -3.20
CA PHE A 93 3.15 -7.29 -2.66
C PHE A 93 2.35 -6.12 -2.08
N ILE A 94 3.00 -5.22 -1.34
CA ILE A 94 2.38 -3.99 -0.83
C ILE A 94 1.94 -3.09 -2.00
N GLY A 95 2.78 -2.95 -3.02
CA GLY A 95 2.48 -2.19 -4.23
C GLY A 95 1.17 -2.64 -4.87
N GLY A 96 1.00 -3.96 -5.04
CA GLY A 96 -0.25 -4.53 -5.53
C GLY A 96 -1.47 -4.21 -4.66
N ILE A 97 -1.34 -4.27 -3.33
CA ILE A 97 -2.44 -3.88 -2.41
C ILE A 97 -2.84 -2.42 -2.64
N ILE A 98 -1.86 -1.52 -2.69
CA ILE A 98 -2.08 -0.08 -2.90
C ILE A 98 -2.74 0.16 -4.26
N GLU A 99 -2.22 -0.48 -5.31
CA GLU A 99 -2.73 -0.39 -6.68
C GLU A 99 -4.20 -0.79 -6.74
N ALA A 100 -4.56 -1.93 -6.16
CA ALA A 100 -5.96 -2.35 -6.09
C ALA A 100 -6.84 -1.34 -5.35
N ILE A 101 -6.42 -0.86 -4.18
CA ILE A 101 -7.20 0.11 -3.40
C ILE A 101 -7.45 1.40 -4.18
N LEU A 102 -6.44 1.90 -4.91
CA LEU A 102 -6.59 3.10 -5.73
C LEU A 102 -7.53 2.85 -6.91
N ASN A 103 -7.35 1.75 -7.64
CA ASN A 103 -8.20 1.36 -8.76
C ASN A 103 -9.68 1.21 -8.36
N GLU A 104 -9.97 0.49 -7.27
CA GLU A 104 -11.34 0.29 -6.77
C GLU A 104 -11.98 1.62 -6.31
N CYS A 105 -11.18 2.59 -5.87
CA CYS A 105 -11.63 3.94 -5.55
C CYS A 105 -11.66 4.91 -6.75
N ASN A 106 -11.27 4.44 -7.95
CA ASN A 106 -11.09 5.19 -9.20
C ASN A 106 -10.06 6.33 -9.09
N PHE A 107 -8.86 6.01 -8.63
CA PHE A 107 -7.69 6.89 -8.63
C PHE A 107 -6.57 6.31 -9.48
#